data_AF-A0A832R4X3-F1
#
_entry.id   AF-A0A832R4X3-F1
#
_cell.length_a   1.000
_cell.length_b   1.000
_cell.length_c   1.000
_cell.angle_alpha   90.00
_cell.angle_beta   90.00
_cell.angle_gamma   90.00
#
_symmetry.space_group_name_H-M   'P 1'
#
loop_
_entity.id
_entity.type
_entity.pdbx_description
1 polymer ?
#
loop_
_entity_poly.entity_id
_entity_poly.type
_entity_poly.pdbx_seq_one_letter_code
_entity_poly.pdbx_strand_id
1 'polypeptide(L)'
;SVFIDGKPTLLDFGFNGWGLKFAANHDNQINNKLYKKSIFNSDVEYKNNQNFILEGGSIETDGKGTLLTTSKCLFASNRNQPLTKEQIEKHLKSVLGINRVLWLNYGFLAGDDTDSHVDTLARFCDEDTIAYVKCDDENDQHYLELKQMESELQSFVKSDGNPYNLLPLPMVDALYGNNGRLPATYANFLIINNAVLVPTYGTTKDEIAKSQIKKQFPDREVVGVDCTTLIKQSGSLHCITMQFPEGFIR
;
A
#
# COMPACT_ATOMS: atom_id res chain seq x y z
N SER A 1 8.91 6.90 6.62
CA SER A 1 9.77 7.13 7.81
C SER A 1 10.60 5.88 8.05
N VAL A 2 11.83 6.02 8.52
CA VAL A 2 12.74 4.91 8.86
C VAL A 2 13.57 5.27 10.09
N PHE A 3 14.27 4.32 10.67
CA PHE A 3 15.33 4.57 11.64
C PHE A 3 16.69 4.27 11.01
N ILE A 4 17.59 5.25 10.93
CA ILE A 4 18.96 5.09 10.42
C ILE A 4 19.91 5.25 11.61
N ASP A 5 20.65 4.19 11.94
CA ASP A 5 21.54 4.15 13.11
C ASP A 5 20.85 4.57 14.42
N GLY A 6 19.58 4.16 14.58
CA GLY A 6 18.74 4.48 15.73
C GLY A 6 18.10 5.86 15.71
N LYS A 7 18.36 6.69 14.69
CA LYS A 7 17.76 8.02 14.56
C LYS A 7 16.51 8.01 13.69
N PRO A 8 15.42 8.68 14.10
CA PRO A 8 14.25 8.81 13.24
C PRO A 8 14.56 9.67 12.02
N THR A 9 14.22 9.18 10.83
CA THR A 9 14.48 9.86 9.56
C THR A 9 13.25 9.85 8.65
N LEU A 10 12.95 11.01 8.08
CA LEU A 10 11.98 11.19 7.00
C LEU A 10 12.67 11.08 5.65
N LEU A 11 12.21 10.13 4.85
CA LEU A 11 12.64 9.97 3.47
C LEU A 11 11.63 10.70 2.57
N ASP A 12 12.08 11.74 1.88
CA ASP A 12 11.24 12.50 0.95
C ASP A 12 11.48 12.02 -0.48
N PHE A 13 10.69 11.03 -0.91
CA PHE A 13 10.71 10.51 -2.28
C PHE A 13 9.99 11.45 -3.25
N GLY A 14 10.33 11.33 -4.54
CA GLY A 14 9.65 12.08 -5.58
C GLY A 14 8.24 11.57 -5.79
N PHE A 15 7.29 12.50 -5.92
CA PHE A 15 5.92 12.24 -6.34
C PHE A 15 5.63 13.00 -7.63
N ASN A 16 5.04 12.32 -8.61
CA ASN A 16 4.80 12.90 -9.93
C ASN A 16 3.36 12.68 -10.43
N GLY A 17 2.41 12.41 -9.54
CA GLY A 17 1.01 12.16 -9.92
C GLY A 17 0.84 10.82 -10.61
N TRP A 18 1.38 9.75 -10.00
CA TRP A 18 1.30 8.37 -10.45
C TRP A 18 1.72 8.16 -11.91
N GLY A 19 2.90 8.67 -12.26
CA GLY A 19 3.45 8.56 -13.60
C GLY A 19 3.01 9.68 -14.54
N LEU A 20 3.00 10.92 -14.03
CA LEU A 20 2.64 12.14 -14.78
C LEU A 20 1.18 12.15 -15.28
N LYS A 21 0.31 11.33 -14.68
CA LYS A 21 -1.12 11.32 -15.02
C LYS A 21 -1.82 12.59 -14.56
N PHE A 22 -1.33 13.20 -13.49
CA PHE A 22 -1.88 14.42 -12.90
C PHE A 22 -0.79 15.42 -12.52
N ALA A 23 -1.17 16.70 -12.43
CA ALA A 23 -0.27 17.73 -11.92
C ALA A 23 0.01 17.50 -10.43
N ALA A 24 1.30 17.36 -10.06
CA ALA A 24 1.73 17.02 -8.71
C ALA A 24 2.77 18.02 -8.14
N ASN A 25 2.94 19.18 -8.79
CA ASN A 25 3.96 20.16 -8.44
C ASN A 25 3.81 20.70 -7.00
N HIS A 26 2.58 20.73 -6.47
CA HIS A 26 2.31 21.14 -5.09
C HIS A 26 2.43 19.97 -4.10
N ASP A 27 1.96 18.78 -4.50
CA ASP A 27 1.97 17.59 -3.65
C ASP A 27 3.40 17.13 -3.37
N ASN A 28 4.28 17.18 -4.38
CA ASN A 28 5.72 16.87 -4.25
C ASN A 28 6.48 17.85 -3.32
N GLN A 29 5.82 18.90 -2.82
CA GLN A 29 6.40 19.84 -1.85
C GLN A 29 5.87 19.64 -0.44
N ILE A 30 4.86 18.79 -0.22
CA ILE A 30 4.20 18.64 1.09
C ILE A 30 5.22 18.25 2.15
N ASN A 31 5.99 17.18 1.93
CA ASN A 31 6.97 16.67 2.90
C ASN A 31 7.99 17.74 3.31
N ASN A 32 8.61 18.40 2.33
CA ASN A 32 9.58 19.46 2.56
C ASN A 32 8.97 20.65 3.34
N LYS A 33 7.73 21.05 2.99
CA LYS A 33 7.03 22.14 3.68
C LYS A 33 6.64 21.78 5.11
N LEU A 34 6.16 20.56 5.36
CA LEU A 34 5.85 20.07 6.70
C LEU A 34 7.11 20.04 7.57
N TYR A 35 8.24 19.58 7.01
CA TYR A 35 9.52 19.58 7.71
C TYR A 35 9.99 20.99 8.09
N LYS A 36 9.96 21.93 7.13
CA LYS A 36 10.35 23.33 7.37
C LYS A 36 9.44 24.06 8.38
N LYS A 37 8.20 23.60 8.55
CA LYS A 37 7.26 24.12 9.55
C LYS A 37 7.52 23.58 10.97
N SER A 38 8.57 22.78 11.17
CA SER A 38 8.92 22.21 12.48
C SER A 38 7.80 21.40 13.13
N ILE A 39 7.01 20.69 12.31
CA ILE A 39 5.98 19.74 12.77
C ILE A 39 6.62 18.50 13.43
N PHE A 40 7.81 18.13 12.97
CA PHE A 40 8.54 16.97 13.47
C PHE A 40 9.46 17.33 14.64
N ASN A 41 9.75 16.34 15.48
CA ASN A 41 10.69 16.50 16.59
C ASN A 41 12.07 16.93 16.09
N SER A 42 12.82 17.65 16.94
CA SER A 42 14.10 18.27 16.55
C SER A 42 15.20 17.28 16.21
N ASP A 43 15.08 16.04 16.68
CA ASP A 43 15.97 14.92 16.41
C ASP A 43 15.58 14.12 15.15
N VAL A 44 14.45 14.44 14.52
CA VAL A 44 14.03 13.82 13.26
C VAL A 44 14.83 14.41 12.10
N GLU A 45 15.61 13.55 11.46
CA GLU A 45 16.39 13.89 10.27
C GLU A 45 15.51 13.90 9.02
N TYR A 46 15.86 14.75 8.05
CA TYR A 46 15.20 14.79 6.74
C TYR A 46 16.20 14.43 5.65
N LYS A 47 15.87 13.43 4.85
CA LYS A 47 16.67 12.97 3.73
C LYS A 47 15.89 13.14 2.43
N ASN A 48 16.40 14.01 1.57
CA ASN A 48 15.85 14.23 0.25
C ASN A 48 16.19 13.03 -0.67
N ASN A 49 15.16 12.38 -1.21
CA ASN A 49 15.23 11.30 -2.19
C ASN A 49 14.34 11.61 -3.41
N GLN A 50 14.13 12.90 -3.73
CA GLN A 50 13.22 13.33 -4.80
C GLN A 50 13.68 12.92 -6.21
N ASN A 51 14.91 12.43 -6.34
CA ASN A 51 15.45 11.84 -7.58
C ASN A 51 14.98 10.40 -7.83
N PHE A 52 14.17 9.82 -6.93
CA PHE A 52 13.57 8.51 -7.09
C PHE A 52 12.06 8.62 -6.84
N ILE A 53 11.26 8.26 -7.85
CA ILE A 53 9.80 8.33 -7.78
C ILE A 53 9.28 7.12 -7.02
N LEU A 54 8.62 7.34 -5.88
CA LEU A 54 8.06 6.26 -5.07
C LEU A 54 6.91 6.77 -4.21
N GLU A 55 5.76 6.14 -4.36
CA GLU A 55 4.57 6.41 -3.57
C GLU A 55 4.45 5.42 -2.41
N GLY A 56 4.04 5.88 -1.22
CA GLY A 56 3.86 5.01 -0.06
C GLY A 56 2.89 3.86 -0.30
N GLY A 57 1.82 4.07 -1.07
CA GLY A 57 0.88 3.00 -1.44
C GLY A 57 1.44 1.94 -2.39
N SER A 58 2.57 2.20 -3.04
CA SER A 58 3.21 1.24 -3.96
C SER A 58 4.05 0.18 -3.23
N ILE A 59 4.28 0.35 -1.93
CA ILE A 59 5.13 -0.50 -1.10
C ILE A 59 4.44 -0.90 0.20
N GLU A 60 4.78 -2.07 0.72
CA GLU A 60 4.30 -2.59 1.98
C GLU A 60 5.44 -3.36 2.68
N THR A 61 5.50 -3.36 4.01
CA THR A 61 6.62 -4.00 4.74
C THR A 61 6.17 -4.75 5.98
N ASP A 62 6.84 -5.87 6.26
CA ASP A 62 6.67 -6.65 7.50
C ASP A 62 7.42 -6.04 8.70
N GLY A 63 8.23 -5.00 8.48
CA GLY A 63 9.12 -4.43 9.52
C GLY A 63 10.32 -5.31 9.90
N LYS A 64 10.50 -6.47 9.26
CA LYS A 64 11.62 -7.42 9.43
C LYS A 64 12.56 -7.48 8.22
N GLY A 65 12.46 -6.46 7.37
CA GLY A 65 13.32 -6.32 6.20
C GLY A 65 12.77 -7.02 4.95
N THR A 66 11.48 -7.36 4.92
CA THR A 66 10.79 -7.72 3.68
C THR A 66 9.99 -6.53 3.17
N LEU A 67 10.11 -6.28 1.87
CA LEU A 67 9.23 -5.38 1.13
C LEU A 67 8.31 -6.22 0.24
N LEU A 68 7.03 -5.90 0.20
CA LEU A 68 6.05 -6.41 -0.77
C LEU A 68 5.65 -5.25 -1.71
N THR A 69 5.63 -5.50 -3.01
CA THR A 69 5.30 -4.49 -4.02
C THR A 69 4.80 -5.16 -5.31
N THR A 70 4.38 -4.37 -6.29
CA THR A 70 3.98 -4.86 -7.61
C THR A 70 4.97 -4.45 -8.70
N SER A 71 5.25 -5.38 -9.62
CA SER A 71 6.13 -5.08 -10.76
C SER A 71 5.48 -4.12 -11.75
N LYS A 72 4.16 -4.18 -11.92
CA LYS A 72 3.38 -3.25 -12.77
C LYS A 72 3.58 -1.80 -12.35
N CYS A 73 3.60 -1.50 -11.05
CA CYS A 73 3.79 -0.15 -10.55
C CYS A 73 5.26 0.29 -10.66
N LEU A 74 6.19 -0.45 -10.02
CA LEU A 74 7.55 0.07 -9.88
C LEU A 74 8.34 0.11 -11.19
N PHE A 75 7.91 -0.66 -12.20
CA PHE A 75 8.53 -0.65 -13.54
C PHE A 75 7.73 0.16 -14.58
N ALA A 76 6.66 0.85 -14.16
CA ALA A 76 5.90 1.72 -15.05
C ALA A 76 6.82 2.79 -15.69
N SER A 77 6.55 3.11 -16.96
CA SER A 77 7.42 3.93 -17.82
C SER A 77 7.74 5.32 -17.24
N ASN A 78 6.80 5.92 -16.51
CA ASN A 78 6.92 7.26 -15.93
C ASN A 78 7.29 7.25 -14.43
N ARG A 79 7.84 6.14 -13.91
CA ARG A 79 8.45 6.11 -12.57
C ARG A 79 9.95 6.36 -12.68
N ASN A 80 10.76 5.29 -12.64
CA ASN A 80 12.21 5.38 -12.46
C ASN A 80 13.01 4.96 -13.69
N GLN A 81 12.49 5.13 -14.90
CA GLN A 81 13.24 4.79 -16.10
C GLN A 81 14.47 5.70 -16.26
N PRO A 82 15.62 5.19 -16.77
CA PRO A 82 15.83 3.86 -17.36
C PRO A 82 16.35 2.79 -16.37
N LEU A 83 16.08 2.90 -15.06
CA LEU A 83 16.61 1.95 -14.08
C LEU A 83 16.09 0.54 -14.31
N THR A 84 16.98 -0.46 -14.21
CA THR A 84 16.60 -1.87 -14.25
C THR A 84 15.96 -2.31 -12.95
N LYS A 85 15.31 -3.49 -12.97
CA LYS A 85 14.77 -4.14 -11.77
C LYS A 85 15.81 -4.28 -10.66
N GLU A 86 17.02 -4.72 -11.00
CA GLU A 86 18.11 -4.91 -10.03
C GLU A 86 18.57 -3.58 -9.43
N GLN A 87 18.58 -2.50 -10.21
CA GLN A 87 18.94 -1.17 -9.75
C GLN A 87 17.87 -0.59 -8.81
N ILE A 88 16.59 -0.77 -9.15
CA ILE A 88 15.46 -0.39 -8.30
C ILE A 88 15.51 -1.17 -6.99
N GLU A 89 15.66 -2.50 -7.05
CA GLU A 89 15.73 -3.35 -5.86
C GLU A 89 16.94 -2.96 -4.97
N LYS A 90 18.11 -2.74 -5.56
CA LYS A 90 19.30 -2.28 -4.82
C LYS A 90 19.06 -0.92 -4.15
N HIS A 91 18.40 0.01 -4.83
CA HIS A 91 18.08 1.32 -4.27
C HIS A 91 17.11 1.19 -3.08
N LEU A 92 16.03 0.41 -3.24
CA LEU A 92 15.05 0.18 -2.18
C LEU A 92 15.69 -0.50 -0.95
N LYS A 93 16.52 -1.53 -1.15
CA LYS A 93 17.30 -2.17 -0.07
C LYS A 93 18.15 -1.17 0.72
N SER A 94 18.89 -0.34 -0.01
CA SER A 94 19.78 0.66 0.59
C SER A 94 19.03 1.75 1.36
N VAL A 95 17.94 2.29 0.79
CA VAL A 95 17.27 3.46 1.34
C VAL A 95 16.24 3.09 2.42
N LEU A 96 15.56 1.95 2.28
CA LEU A 96 14.55 1.49 3.23
C LEU A 96 15.10 0.54 4.31
N GLY A 97 16.35 0.06 4.16
CA GLY A 97 16.93 -0.91 5.09
C GLY A 97 16.33 -2.31 5.00
N ILE A 98 15.73 -2.65 3.84
CA ILE A 98 15.13 -3.96 3.59
C ILE A 98 16.16 -4.94 3.01
N ASN A 99 15.97 -6.24 3.28
CA ASN A 99 16.86 -7.33 2.89
C ASN A 99 16.41 -8.01 1.59
N ARG A 100 15.09 -8.09 1.38
CA ARG A 100 14.47 -8.79 0.26
C ARG A 100 13.21 -8.10 -0.23
N VAL A 101 12.85 -8.36 -1.48
CA VAL A 101 11.62 -7.86 -2.10
C VAL A 101 10.79 -9.05 -2.59
N LEU A 102 9.52 -9.07 -2.26
CA LEU A 102 8.48 -9.94 -2.81
C LEU A 102 7.77 -9.16 -3.92
N TRP A 103 7.79 -9.72 -5.12
CA TRP A 103 7.28 -9.08 -6.33
C TRP A 103 5.99 -9.77 -6.77
N LEU A 104 4.85 -9.11 -6.59
CA LEU A 104 3.62 -9.51 -7.27
C LEU A 104 3.69 -9.05 -8.73
N ASN A 105 3.51 -9.98 -9.66
CA ASN A 105 3.45 -9.69 -11.09
C ASN A 105 2.02 -9.65 -11.61
N TYR A 106 1.09 -10.21 -10.84
CA TYR A 106 -0.33 -10.24 -11.14
C TYR A 106 -1.14 -9.46 -10.11
N GLY A 107 -2.40 -9.22 -10.47
CA GLY A 107 -3.32 -8.40 -9.70
C GLY A 107 -3.44 -7.01 -10.31
N PHE A 108 -4.69 -6.52 -10.34
CA PHE A 108 -5.05 -5.14 -10.67
C PHE A 108 -6.49 -4.90 -10.19
N LEU A 109 -6.91 -3.64 -10.14
CA LEU A 109 -8.30 -3.25 -9.99
C LEU A 109 -8.70 -2.32 -11.14
N ALA A 110 -9.86 -2.54 -11.74
CA ALA A 110 -10.41 -1.69 -12.78
C ALA A 110 -10.74 -0.31 -12.20
N GLY A 111 -10.33 0.74 -12.91
CA GLY A 111 -10.43 2.12 -12.45
C GLY A 111 -9.29 2.55 -11.52
N ASP A 112 -8.29 1.70 -11.29
CA ASP A 112 -7.06 2.10 -10.60
C ASP A 112 -6.18 2.98 -11.50
N ASP A 113 -5.80 4.15 -11.00
CA ASP A 113 -4.93 5.11 -11.68
C ASP A 113 -3.46 5.00 -11.24
N THR A 114 -3.14 4.09 -10.33
CA THR A 114 -1.84 4.03 -9.65
C THR A 114 -0.84 3.06 -10.26
N ASP A 115 -1.24 2.31 -11.29
CA ASP A 115 -0.50 1.20 -11.92
C ASP A 115 -0.38 -0.05 -11.01
N SER A 116 -1.49 -0.41 -10.36
CA SER A 116 -1.61 -1.56 -9.44
C SER A 116 -0.79 -1.37 -8.16
N HIS A 117 -1.03 -0.29 -7.41
CA HIS A 117 -0.47 -0.15 -6.08
C HIS A 117 -0.79 -1.37 -5.19
N VAL A 118 0.21 -1.82 -4.44
CA VAL A 118 0.09 -2.99 -3.58
C VAL A 118 -0.90 -2.76 -2.43
N ASP A 119 -1.05 -1.53 -1.95
CA ASP A 119 -1.97 -1.17 -0.88
C ASP A 119 -3.46 -1.36 -1.22
N THR A 120 -3.78 -1.62 -2.49
CA THR A 120 -5.12 -1.97 -2.95
C THR A 120 -5.34 -3.47 -3.13
N LEU A 121 -4.26 -4.26 -3.09
CA LEU A 121 -4.23 -5.67 -3.49
C LEU A 121 -3.85 -6.60 -2.33
N ALA A 122 -2.76 -6.31 -1.62
CA ALA A 122 -2.21 -7.15 -0.56
C ALA A 122 -1.50 -6.33 0.52
N ARG A 123 -1.74 -6.67 1.79
CA ARG A 123 -1.26 -5.93 2.96
C ARG A 123 -0.66 -6.85 4.00
N PHE A 124 0.51 -6.53 4.53
CA PHE A 124 0.96 -7.15 5.77
C PHE A 124 0.01 -6.74 6.91
N CYS A 125 -0.50 -7.73 7.63
CA CYS A 125 -1.25 -7.50 8.87
C CYS A 125 -0.31 -7.55 10.09
N ASP A 126 0.70 -8.41 9.99
CA ASP A 126 1.82 -8.58 10.90
C ASP A 126 2.98 -9.23 10.14
N GLU A 127 3.98 -9.71 10.86
CA GLU A 127 5.20 -10.33 10.33
C GLU A 127 4.94 -11.67 9.61
N ASP A 128 3.80 -12.31 9.90
CA ASP A 128 3.49 -13.67 9.44
C ASP A 128 2.30 -13.73 8.48
N THR A 129 1.50 -12.67 8.39
CA THR A 129 0.18 -12.71 7.74
C THR A 129 0.00 -11.62 6.69
N ILE A 130 -0.46 -12.03 5.50
CA ILE A 130 -0.81 -11.13 4.39
C ILE A 130 -2.31 -11.22 4.15
N ALA A 131 -3.01 -10.09 4.28
CA ALA A 131 -4.37 -9.94 3.78
C ALA A 131 -4.35 -9.61 2.28
N TYR A 132 -5.24 -10.18 1.50
CA TYR A 132 -5.25 -9.97 0.04
C TYR A 132 -6.65 -9.98 -0.54
N VAL A 133 -6.85 -9.30 -1.67
CA VAL A 133 -8.11 -9.30 -2.39
C VAL A 133 -8.31 -10.63 -3.12
N LYS A 134 -9.41 -11.31 -2.82
CA LYS A 134 -9.82 -12.55 -3.47
C LYS A 134 -11.10 -12.36 -4.28
N CYS A 135 -11.06 -12.75 -5.54
CA CYS A 135 -12.23 -12.80 -6.42
C CYS A 135 -12.57 -14.26 -6.73
N ASP A 136 -13.75 -14.72 -6.31
CA ASP A 136 -14.24 -16.08 -6.56
C ASP A 136 -15.20 -16.15 -7.77
N ASP A 137 -15.67 -15.01 -8.30
CA ASP A 137 -16.55 -14.97 -9.48
C ASP A 137 -15.74 -15.10 -10.77
N GLU A 138 -15.81 -16.27 -11.42
CA GLU A 138 -15.07 -16.55 -12.66
C GLU A 138 -15.46 -15.68 -13.85
N ASN A 139 -16.62 -15.01 -13.78
CA ASN A 139 -17.09 -14.12 -14.84
C ASN A 139 -16.62 -12.67 -14.62
N ASP A 140 -16.05 -12.34 -13.46
CA ASP A 140 -15.50 -11.02 -13.20
C ASP A 140 -14.15 -10.86 -13.90
N GLN A 141 -13.95 -9.71 -14.55
CA GLN A 141 -12.70 -9.39 -15.26
C GLN A 141 -11.43 -9.49 -14.39
N HIS A 142 -11.57 -9.38 -13.06
CA HIS A 142 -10.43 -9.48 -12.14
C HIS A 142 -10.06 -10.91 -11.77
N TYR A 143 -10.92 -11.90 -12.02
CA TYR A 143 -10.77 -13.27 -11.52
C TYR A 143 -9.40 -13.87 -11.86
N LEU A 144 -9.02 -13.85 -13.13
CA LEU A 144 -7.79 -14.49 -13.59
C LEU A 144 -6.54 -13.87 -12.95
N GLU A 145 -6.45 -12.54 -12.94
CA GLU A 145 -5.31 -11.80 -12.40
C GLU A 145 -5.22 -11.94 -10.87
N LEU A 146 -6.34 -11.87 -10.15
CA LEU A 146 -6.35 -12.03 -8.69
C LEU A 146 -6.09 -13.48 -8.27
N LYS A 147 -6.49 -14.47 -9.07
CA LYS A 147 -6.18 -15.88 -8.83
C LYS A 147 -4.69 -16.18 -9.06
N GLN A 148 -4.07 -15.56 -10.05
CA GLN A 148 -2.62 -15.64 -10.27
C GLN A 148 -1.85 -14.94 -9.15
N MET A 149 -2.31 -13.78 -8.70
CA MET A 149 -1.75 -13.09 -7.52
C MET A 149 -1.86 -13.95 -6.26
N GLU A 150 -3.00 -14.61 -6.02
CA GLU A 150 -3.17 -15.56 -4.91
C GLU A 150 -2.15 -16.71 -5.00
N SER A 151 -1.89 -17.24 -6.20
CA SER A 151 -0.88 -18.27 -6.42
C SER A 151 0.55 -17.76 -6.13
N GLU A 152 0.86 -16.51 -6.47
CA GLU A 152 2.14 -15.89 -6.13
C GLU A 152 2.29 -15.75 -4.60
N LEU A 153 1.25 -15.24 -3.92
CA LEU A 153 1.23 -15.11 -2.46
C LEU A 153 1.42 -16.46 -1.76
N GLN A 154 0.79 -17.53 -2.25
CA GLN A 154 0.95 -18.90 -1.73
C GLN A 154 2.38 -19.44 -1.91
N SER A 155 3.10 -18.97 -2.93
CA SER A 155 4.49 -19.35 -3.17
C SER A 155 5.49 -18.57 -2.30
N PHE A 156 5.08 -17.42 -1.76
CA PHE A 156 5.97 -16.61 -0.93
C PHE A 156 6.19 -17.25 0.43
N VAL A 157 7.44 -17.15 0.88
CA VAL A 157 7.87 -17.60 2.20
C VAL A 157 8.48 -16.46 2.98
N LYS A 158 8.27 -16.50 4.29
CA LYS A 158 8.89 -15.63 5.30
C LYS A 158 10.41 -15.76 5.28
N SER A 159 11.10 -14.93 6.05
CA SER A 159 12.58 -14.98 6.15
C SER A 159 13.11 -16.29 6.74
N ASP A 160 12.29 -17.00 7.52
CA ASP A 160 12.62 -18.31 8.10
C ASP A 160 12.35 -19.49 7.16
N GLY A 161 11.81 -19.24 5.96
CA GLY A 161 11.46 -20.24 4.96
C GLY A 161 10.07 -20.86 5.10
N ASN A 162 9.30 -20.51 6.14
CA ASN A 162 7.92 -20.96 6.29
C ASN A 162 6.97 -20.12 5.42
N PRO A 163 5.84 -20.67 4.94
CA PRO A 163 4.84 -19.89 4.19
C PRO A 163 4.20 -18.79 5.06
N TYR A 164 3.71 -17.74 4.41
CA TYR A 164 2.85 -16.74 5.06
C TYR A 164 1.45 -17.31 5.33
N ASN A 165 0.80 -16.83 6.39
CA ASN A 165 -0.64 -16.98 6.55
C ASN A 165 -1.34 -16.03 5.57
N LEU A 166 -2.33 -16.52 4.83
CA LEU A 166 -3.06 -15.72 3.86
C LEU A 166 -4.48 -15.49 4.33
N LEU A 167 -4.86 -14.22 4.50
CA LEU A 167 -6.19 -13.79 4.90
C LEU A 167 -6.97 -13.25 3.69
N PRO A 168 -7.89 -14.02 3.10
CA PRO A 168 -8.66 -13.55 1.96
C PRO A 168 -9.66 -12.48 2.39
N LEU A 169 -9.61 -11.33 1.71
CA LEU A 169 -10.62 -10.28 1.76
C LEU A 169 -11.52 -10.39 0.53
N PRO A 170 -12.84 -10.24 0.68
CA PRO A 170 -13.75 -10.40 -0.45
C PRO A 170 -13.54 -9.28 -1.48
N MET A 171 -13.58 -9.60 -2.77
CA MET A 171 -13.73 -8.60 -3.82
C MET A 171 -15.02 -7.80 -3.60
N VAL A 172 -14.92 -6.46 -3.57
CA VAL A 172 -16.07 -5.58 -3.44
C VAL A 172 -17.01 -5.78 -4.63
N ASP A 173 -18.32 -5.68 -4.40
CA ASP A 173 -19.30 -5.69 -5.49
C ASP A 173 -18.98 -4.57 -6.49
N ALA A 174 -19.28 -4.80 -7.77
CA ALA A 174 -18.92 -3.84 -8.80
C ALA A 174 -19.62 -2.49 -8.57
N LEU A 175 -18.83 -1.46 -8.31
CA LEU A 175 -19.28 -0.06 -8.22
C LEU A 175 -18.82 0.68 -9.48
N TYR A 176 -19.65 1.61 -9.95
CA TYR A 176 -19.39 2.37 -11.16
C TYR A 176 -19.48 3.87 -10.89
N GLY A 177 -18.52 4.60 -11.44
CA GLY A 177 -18.54 6.06 -11.52
C GLY A 177 -18.64 6.51 -12.98
N ASN A 178 -18.37 7.79 -13.21
CA ASN A 178 -18.49 8.40 -14.54
C ASN A 178 -17.51 7.80 -15.57
N ASN A 179 -16.37 7.28 -15.10
CA ASN A 179 -15.28 6.79 -15.96
C ASN A 179 -15.21 5.24 -15.99
N GLY A 180 -16.26 4.55 -15.53
CA GLY A 180 -16.33 3.09 -15.51
C GLY A 180 -16.29 2.51 -14.11
N ARG A 181 -15.78 1.28 -13.99
CA ARG A 181 -15.70 0.55 -12.72
C ARG A 181 -14.73 1.25 -11.77
N LEU A 182 -15.10 1.37 -10.50
CA LEU A 182 -14.29 1.98 -9.45
C LEU A 182 -13.42 0.92 -8.75
N PRO A 183 -12.19 1.27 -8.33
CA PRO A 183 -11.25 0.32 -7.75
C PRO A 183 -11.52 0.06 -6.25
N ALA A 184 -12.78 -0.16 -5.89
CA ALA A 184 -13.19 -0.37 -4.50
C ALA A 184 -12.56 -1.65 -3.94
N THR A 185 -11.93 -1.54 -2.77
CA THR A 185 -11.21 -2.65 -2.12
C THR A 185 -11.24 -2.53 -0.60
N TYR A 186 -11.36 -3.66 0.09
CA TYR A 186 -11.19 -3.70 1.55
C TYR A 186 -9.73 -3.75 1.98
N ALA A 187 -8.80 -4.10 1.10
CA ALA A 187 -7.36 -4.13 1.40
C ALA A 187 -6.78 -2.74 1.68
N ASN A 188 -7.47 -1.67 1.27
CA ASN A 188 -7.04 -0.29 1.52
C ASN A 188 -7.42 0.20 2.94
N PHE A 189 -7.35 -0.69 3.93
CA PHE A 189 -7.57 -0.39 5.34
C PHE A 189 -6.36 0.34 5.96
N LEU A 190 -6.57 0.99 7.10
CA LEU A 190 -5.53 1.68 7.86
C LEU A 190 -5.40 1.07 9.26
N ILE A 191 -4.19 0.62 9.61
CA ILE A 191 -3.86 0.19 10.97
C ILE A 191 -3.39 1.40 11.77
N ILE A 192 -4.02 1.65 12.92
CA ILE A 192 -3.59 2.64 13.92
C ILE A 192 -3.48 1.99 15.30
N ASN A 193 -2.86 2.66 16.26
CA ASN A 193 -2.42 2.09 17.55
C ASN A 193 -3.43 1.14 18.23
N ASN A 194 -4.71 1.50 18.29
CA ASN A 194 -5.75 0.70 18.97
C ASN A 194 -6.90 0.28 18.05
N ALA A 195 -6.82 0.56 16.74
CA ALA A 195 -7.90 0.26 15.81
C ALA A 195 -7.41 -0.09 14.40
N VAL A 196 -8.26 -0.76 13.63
CA VAL A 196 -8.12 -0.92 12.19
C VAL A 196 -9.34 -0.29 11.54
N LEU A 197 -9.09 0.75 10.74
CA LEU A 197 -10.12 1.44 9.99
C LEU A 197 -10.28 0.76 8.63
N VAL A 198 -11.47 0.23 8.36
CA VAL A 198 -11.78 -0.55 7.16
C VAL A 198 -12.68 0.28 6.25
N PRO A 199 -12.34 0.51 4.98
CA PRO A 199 -13.24 1.20 4.08
C PRO A 199 -14.50 0.37 3.85
N THR A 200 -15.67 1.01 3.90
CA THR A 200 -16.98 0.38 3.64
C THR A 200 -17.65 1.03 2.44
N TYR A 201 -18.47 0.25 1.74
CA TYR A 201 -19.07 0.66 0.46
C TYR A 201 -20.59 0.48 0.39
N GLY A 202 -21.24 0.14 1.50
CA GLY A 202 -22.69 -0.01 1.61
C GLY A 202 -23.19 -1.38 1.13
N THR A 203 -22.37 -2.42 1.27
CA THR A 203 -22.72 -3.79 0.83
C THR A 203 -22.62 -4.79 1.98
N THR A 204 -23.21 -5.98 1.81
CA THR A 204 -23.10 -7.05 2.81
C THR A 204 -21.67 -7.56 3.00
N LYS A 205 -20.79 -7.36 2.00
CA LYS A 205 -19.37 -7.72 2.07
C LYS A 205 -18.58 -6.83 3.03
N ASP A 206 -19.08 -5.66 3.40
CA ASP A 206 -18.45 -4.77 4.39
C ASP A 206 -18.26 -5.50 5.73
N GLU A 207 -19.30 -6.20 6.21
CA GLU A 207 -19.23 -6.95 7.47
C GLU A 207 -18.40 -8.22 7.36
N ILE A 208 -18.35 -8.85 6.17
CA ILE A 208 -17.48 -10.00 5.92
C ILE A 208 -16.01 -9.56 6.04
N ALA A 209 -15.64 -8.46 5.37
CA ALA A 209 -14.29 -7.92 5.42
C ALA A 209 -13.90 -7.51 6.85
N LYS A 210 -14.77 -6.79 7.56
CA LYS A 210 -14.53 -6.41 8.97
C LYS A 210 -14.38 -7.64 9.86
N SER A 211 -15.18 -8.68 9.68
CA SER A 211 -15.07 -9.91 10.46
C SER A 211 -13.74 -10.62 10.22
N GLN A 212 -13.28 -10.72 8.97
CA GLN A 212 -11.97 -11.31 8.66
C GLN A 212 -10.82 -10.50 9.26
N ILE A 213 -10.85 -9.18 9.10
CA ILE A 213 -9.85 -8.28 9.70
C ILE A 213 -9.87 -8.40 11.23
N LYS A 214 -11.05 -8.49 11.87
CA LYS A 214 -11.15 -8.64 13.32
C LYS A 214 -10.52 -9.93 13.85
N LYS A 215 -10.57 -11.03 13.09
CA LYS A 215 -9.88 -12.27 13.46
C LYS A 215 -8.36 -12.08 13.51
N GLN A 216 -7.81 -11.28 12.59
CA GLN A 216 -6.38 -10.99 12.54
C GLN A 216 -5.93 -9.96 13.58
N PHE A 217 -6.81 -9.03 13.93
CA PHE A 217 -6.53 -7.99 14.92
C PHE A 217 -7.45 -8.12 16.14
N PRO A 218 -7.32 -9.19 16.94
CA PRO A 218 -8.21 -9.45 18.08
C PRO A 218 -8.17 -8.32 19.12
N ASP A 219 -7.00 -7.70 19.31
CA ASP A 219 -6.78 -6.66 20.31
C ASP A 219 -7.05 -5.23 19.82
N ARG A 220 -7.45 -5.06 18.55
CA ARG A 220 -7.78 -3.74 17.98
C ARG A 220 -9.28 -3.62 17.73
N GLU A 221 -9.83 -2.43 17.89
CA GLU A 221 -11.18 -2.13 17.42
C GLU A 221 -11.21 -2.15 15.88
N VAL A 222 -12.22 -2.76 15.27
CA VAL A 222 -12.38 -2.73 13.80
C VAL A 222 -13.54 -1.80 13.45
N VAL A 223 -13.21 -0.65 12.86
CA VAL A 223 -14.14 0.45 12.60
C VAL A 223 -14.36 0.57 11.10
N GLY A 224 -15.62 0.51 10.66
CA GLY A 224 -15.98 0.77 9.26
C GLY A 224 -16.02 2.27 8.97
N VAL A 225 -15.45 2.70 7.85
CA VAL A 225 -15.48 4.09 7.38
C VAL A 225 -16.08 4.14 5.98
N ASP A 226 -17.20 4.84 5.81
CA ASP A 226 -17.83 5.02 4.50
C ASP A 226 -16.87 5.73 3.52
N CYS A 227 -16.41 4.98 2.53
CA CYS A 227 -15.49 5.44 1.49
C CYS A 227 -16.16 5.56 0.12
N THR A 228 -17.50 5.50 0.04
CA THR A 228 -18.25 5.64 -1.22
C THR A 228 -18.03 6.97 -1.92
N THR A 229 -17.69 8.02 -1.16
CA THR A 229 -17.32 9.33 -1.73
C THR A 229 -15.88 9.35 -2.22
N LEU A 230 -14.94 8.83 -1.42
CA LEU A 230 -13.51 8.80 -1.78
C LEU A 230 -13.28 7.97 -3.05
N ILE A 231 -13.92 6.81 -3.15
CA ILE A 231 -13.68 5.86 -4.23
C ILE A 231 -14.12 6.36 -5.61
N LYS A 232 -14.96 7.41 -5.66
CA LYS A 232 -15.30 8.12 -6.91
C LYS A 232 -14.10 8.84 -7.54
N GLN A 233 -12.99 8.98 -6.81
CA GLN A 233 -11.72 9.55 -7.26
C GLN A 233 -10.60 8.51 -7.25
N SER A 234 -10.95 7.23 -7.50
CA SER A 234 -10.00 6.13 -7.71
C SER A 234 -9.08 5.78 -6.53
N GLY A 235 -9.38 6.26 -5.32
CA GLY A 235 -8.61 5.98 -4.10
C GLY A 235 -9.53 5.75 -2.90
N SER A 236 -9.03 5.04 -1.89
CA SER A 236 -9.79 4.74 -0.68
C SER A 236 -9.05 5.22 0.58
N LEU A 237 -9.46 4.71 1.75
CA LEU A 237 -9.06 5.22 3.05
C LEU A 237 -7.54 5.31 3.24
N HIS A 238 -6.80 4.24 2.99
CA HIS A 238 -5.35 4.22 3.21
C HIS A 238 -4.64 5.27 2.34
N CYS A 239 -5.05 5.43 1.08
CA CYS A 239 -4.41 6.32 0.11
C CYS A 239 -4.42 7.81 0.53
N ILE A 240 -5.34 8.22 1.41
CA ILE A 240 -5.45 9.60 1.89
C ILE A 240 -4.81 9.81 3.27
N THR A 241 -4.08 8.82 3.77
CA THR A 241 -3.48 8.84 5.10
C THR A 241 -1.99 8.55 5.05
N MET A 242 -1.27 8.99 6.08
CA MET A 242 0.13 8.67 6.28
C MET A 242 0.42 8.58 7.78
N GLN A 243 0.78 7.39 8.24
CA GLN A 243 1.16 7.17 9.64
C GLN A 243 2.59 7.62 9.90
N PHE A 244 2.80 8.20 11.08
CA PHE A 244 4.12 8.49 11.63
C PHE A 244 4.31 7.67 12.91
N PRO A 245 5.43 6.94 13.07
CA PRO A 245 5.74 6.25 14.30
C PRO A 245 5.81 7.21 15.49
N GLU A 246 5.61 6.66 16.69
CA GLU A 246 5.81 7.42 17.93
C GLU A 246 7.20 8.07 17.96
N GLY A 247 7.26 9.33 18.44
CA GLY A 247 8.49 10.11 18.48
C GLY A 247 8.83 10.88 17.20
N PHE A 248 8.04 10.79 16.13
CA PHE A 248 8.30 11.60 14.91
C PHE A 248 7.69 13.01 14.96
N ILE A 249 6.48 13.16 15.48
CA ILE A 249 5.74 14.43 15.52
C ILE A 249 5.88 15.07 16.91
N ARG A 250 5.93 16.41 16.97
CA ARG A 250 5.94 17.20 18.21
C ARG A 250 4.60 17.20 18.95
#